data_AF-A0A550GTE5-F1
#
_entry.id   AF-A0A550GTE5-F1
#
_cell.length_a   1.000
_cell.length_b   1.000
_cell.length_c   1.000
_cell.angle_alpha   90.00
_cell.angle_beta   90.00
_cell.angle_gamma   90.00
#
_symmetry.space_group_name_H-M   'P 1'
#
loop_
_entity.id
_entity.type
_entity.pdbx_description
1 polymer ?
#
loop_
_entity_poly.entity_id
_entity_poly.type
_entity_poly.pdbx_seq_one_letter_code
_entity_poly.pdbx_strand_id
1 'polypeptide(L)'
;MRFTANRDVAISVENLEKSRKFYEETLGLKLVESGTRRAVYDAGHLTLYIVEGMPHPPVLSFTVESLHAAKRRLLKRDCEIVVERENSLYFRNPSGVVFDVIEPK
;
A
#
# COMPACT_ATOMS: atom_id res chain seq x y z
N MET A 1 -2.64 -3.99 21.26
CA MET A 1 -2.43 -3.46 19.89
C MET A 1 -2.88 -4.47 18.86
N ARG A 2 -3.70 -4.02 17.91
CA ARG A 2 -4.29 -4.81 16.83
C ARG A 2 -3.89 -4.19 15.49
N PHE A 3 -3.63 -5.03 14.50
CA PHE A 3 -3.55 -4.63 13.09
C PHE A 3 -4.92 -4.92 12.47
N THR A 4 -5.53 -3.93 11.85
CA THR A 4 -6.84 -4.08 11.20
C THR A 4 -6.65 -3.89 9.71
N ALA A 5 -6.98 -4.89 8.90
CA ALA A 5 -6.91 -4.75 7.45
C ALA A 5 -7.82 -3.60 7.03
N ASN A 6 -7.29 -2.68 6.23
CA ASN A 6 -8.09 -1.64 5.59
C ASN A 6 -8.43 -2.07 4.16
N ARG A 7 -9.02 -1.16 3.37
CA ARG A 7 -9.45 -1.45 2.00
C ARG A 7 -8.41 -1.03 0.95
N ASP A 8 -7.19 -0.71 1.37
CA ASP A 8 -6.19 -0.13 0.51
C ASP A 8 -5.24 -1.21 -0.03
N VAL A 9 -5.03 -1.18 -1.34
CA VAL A 9 -4.06 -2.04 -2.03
C VAL A 9 -3.18 -1.18 -2.91
N ALA A 10 -1.86 -1.28 -2.71
CA ALA A 10 -0.89 -0.63 -3.58
C ALA A 10 -0.39 -1.59 -4.67
N ILE A 11 -0.41 -1.12 -5.91
CA ILE A 11 0.10 -1.82 -7.10
C ILE A 11 1.18 -0.94 -7.72
N SER A 12 2.39 -1.48 -7.80
CA SER A 12 3.50 -0.82 -8.49
C SER A 12 3.42 -1.04 -10.00
N VAL A 13 3.67 0.00 -10.78
CA VAL A 13 3.75 -0.06 -12.24
C VAL A 13 4.98 0.69 -12.74
N GLU A 14 5.56 0.25 -13.86
CA GLU A 14 6.75 0.91 -14.43
C GLU A 14 6.42 2.27 -15.07
N ASN A 15 5.24 2.37 -15.68
CA ASN A 15 4.77 3.56 -16.38
C ASN A 15 3.34 3.86 -15.95
N LEU A 16 3.17 4.93 -15.19
CA LEU A 16 1.86 5.30 -14.66
C LEU A 16 0.89 5.66 -15.78
N GLU A 17 1.32 6.48 -16.73
CA GLU A 17 0.46 6.97 -17.82
C GLU A 17 -0.16 5.84 -18.64
N LYS A 18 0.64 4.85 -19.03
CA LYS A 18 0.17 3.64 -19.73
C LYS A 18 -0.81 2.85 -18.87
N SER A 19 -0.54 2.73 -17.58
CA SER A 19 -1.37 1.97 -16.65
C SER A 19 -2.71 2.65 -16.39
N ARG A 20 -2.76 3.99 -16.36
CA ARG A 20 -4.00 4.76 -16.18
C ARG A 20 -5.05 4.40 -17.22
N LYS A 21 -4.66 4.30 -18.50
CA LYS A 21 -5.59 3.88 -19.58
C LYS A 21 -6.21 2.52 -19.29
N PHE A 22 -5.43 1.56 -18.80
CA PHE A 22 -5.96 0.26 -18.42
C PHE A 22 -6.98 0.36 -17.27
N TYR A 23 -6.63 1.04 -16.18
CA TYR A 23 -7.53 1.16 -15.03
C TYR A 23 -8.79 1.98 -15.34
N GLU A 24 -8.69 3.04 -16.13
CA GLU A 24 -9.80 3.95 -16.45
C GLU A 24 -10.66 3.42 -17.61
N GLU A 25 -10.04 3.01 -18.72
CA GLU A 25 -10.77 2.66 -19.96
C GLU A 25 -11.12 1.16 -20.01
N THR A 26 -10.23 0.28 -19.57
CA THR A 26 -10.48 -1.18 -19.61
C THR A 26 -11.30 -1.64 -18.42
N LEU A 27 -10.93 -1.22 -17.21
CA LEU A 27 -11.62 -1.63 -15.98
C LEU A 27 -12.74 -0.67 -15.56
N GLY A 28 -12.83 0.52 -16.17
CA GLY A 28 -13.88 1.49 -15.85
C GLY A 28 -13.76 2.10 -14.45
N LEU A 29 -12.57 2.09 -13.85
CA LEU A 29 -12.39 2.55 -12.48
C LEU A 29 -12.47 4.07 -12.38
N LYS A 30 -13.08 4.55 -11.31
CA LYS A 30 -13.21 5.98 -11.06
C LYS A 30 -11.95 6.51 -10.38
N LEU A 31 -11.30 7.47 -11.02
CA LEU A 31 -10.18 8.21 -10.44
C LEU A 31 -10.65 9.03 -9.24
N VAL A 32 -10.00 8.84 -8.09
CA VAL A 32 -10.24 9.55 -6.83
C VAL A 32 -9.21 10.66 -6.64
N GLU A 33 -7.94 10.32 -6.88
CA GLU A 33 -6.82 11.25 -6.73
C GLU A 33 -5.77 10.98 -7.81
N SER A 34 -5.15 12.04 -8.34
CA SER A 34 -4.03 11.94 -9.27
C SER A 34 -2.85 12.75 -8.78
N GLY A 35 -1.64 12.24 -9.00
CA GLY A 35 -0.39 12.93 -8.77
C GLY A 35 0.67 12.51 -9.78
N THR A 36 1.87 13.08 -9.68
CA THR A 36 2.95 12.86 -10.66
C THR A 36 3.43 11.42 -10.74
N ARG A 37 3.44 10.69 -9.60
CA ARG A 37 3.93 9.31 -9.51
C ARG A 37 2.92 8.35 -8.87
N ARG A 38 1.66 8.78 -8.71
CA ARG A 38 0.58 7.94 -8.20
C ARG A 38 -0.77 8.31 -8.79
N ALA A 39 -1.65 7.33 -8.91
CA ALA A 39 -3.08 7.51 -9.12
C ALA A 39 -3.85 6.64 -8.12
N VAL A 40 -4.96 7.15 -7.61
CA VAL A 40 -5.82 6.45 -6.64
C VAL A 40 -7.18 6.24 -7.28
N TYR A 41 -7.65 4.99 -7.26
CA TYR A 41 -8.92 4.60 -7.87
C TYR A 41 -9.86 3.99 -6.84
N ASP A 42 -11.15 4.25 -7.03
CA ASP A 42 -12.23 3.51 -6.39
C ASP A 42 -12.53 2.26 -7.22
N ALA A 43 -12.26 1.08 -6.65
CA ALA A 43 -12.58 -0.23 -7.22
C ALA A 43 -13.80 -0.88 -6.55
N GLY A 44 -14.68 -0.07 -5.94
CA GLY A 44 -15.93 -0.48 -5.30
C GLY A 44 -15.75 -0.99 -3.87
N HIS A 45 -15.01 -2.10 -3.71
CA HIS A 45 -14.72 -2.66 -2.37
C HIS A 45 -13.34 -2.30 -1.85
N LEU A 46 -12.45 -1.84 -2.73
CA LEU A 46 -11.06 -1.53 -2.45
C LEU A 46 -10.71 -0.16 -3.01
N THR A 47 -9.74 0.49 -2.37
CA THR A 47 -9.06 1.66 -2.92
C THR A 47 -7.73 1.19 -3.48
N LEU A 48 -7.52 1.39 -4.78
CA LEU A 48 -6.30 0.98 -5.47
C LEU A 48 -5.35 2.18 -5.61
N TYR A 49 -4.16 2.02 -5.06
CA TYR A 49 -3.05 2.97 -5.19
C TYR A 49 -2.10 2.46 -6.28
N ILE A 50 -2.15 3.07 -7.45
CA ILE A 50 -1.23 2.76 -8.55
C ILE A 50 -0.02 3.65 -8.42
N VAL A 51 1.13 3.07 -8.10
CA VAL A 51 2.36 3.81 -7.78
C VAL A 51 3.42 3.54 -8.83
N GLU A 52 4.02 4.59 -9.38
CA GLU A 52 5.08 4.44 -10.37
C GLU A 52 6.42 4.07 -9.71
N GLY A 53 6.99 2.94 -10.12
CA GLY A 53 8.26 2.45 -9.59
C GLY A 53 8.61 1.05 -10.08
N MET A 54 9.60 0.44 -9.41
CA MET A 54 10.00 -0.93 -9.70
C MET A 54 8.83 -1.90 -9.40
N PRO A 55 8.46 -2.77 -10.36
CA PRO A 55 7.38 -3.72 -10.14
C PRO A 55 7.65 -4.68 -8.98
N HIS A 56 6.65 -4.84 -8.13
CA HIS A 56 6.59 -5.80 -7.05
C HIS A 56 5.14 -6.33 -6.89
N PRO A 57 4.93 -7.43 -6.16
CA PRO A 57 3.58 -7.92 -5.89
C PRO A 57 2.70 -6.85 -5.21
N PRO A 58 1.36 -6.92 -5.39
CA PRO A 58 0.44 -6.02 -4.71
C PRO A 58 0.62 -6.04 -3.19
N VAL A 59 0.54 -4.87 -2.57
CA VAL A 59 0.77 -4.69 -1.14
C VAL A 59 -0.55 -4.35 -0.46
N LEU A 60 -0.98 -5.21 0.47
CA LEU A 60 -2.15 -4.96 1.32
C LEU A 60 -1.75 -4.08 2.50
N SER A 61 -2.67 -3.20 2.94
CA SER A 61 -2.44 -2.29 4.05
C SER A 61 -3.24 -2.65 5.31
N PHE A 62 -2.63 -2.34 6.45
CA PHE A 62 -3.24 -2.44 7.78
C PHE A 62 -3.22 -1.10 8.49
N THR A 63 -4.24 -0.84 9.28
CA THR A 63 -4.31 0.29 10.19
C THR A 63 -3.91 -0.13 11.61
N VAL A 64 -3.13 0.72 12.28
CA VAL A 64 -2.76 0.59 13.70
C VAL A 64 -2.96 1.91 14.43
N GLU A 65 -3.17 1.82 15.75
CA GLU A 65 -3.29 2.97 16.65
C GLU A 65 -1.94 3.63 16.97
N SER A 66 -0.82 2.92 16.74
CA SER A 66 0.53 3.44 16.99
C SER A 66 1.54 2.74 16.10
N LEU A 67 2.14 3.46 15.15
CA LEU A 67 3.17 2.96 14.26
C LEU A 67 4.42 2.57 15.04
N HIS A 68 4.76 3.35 16.06
CA HIS A 68 5.89 3.07 16.94
C HIS A 68 5.72 1.73 17.68
N ALA A 69 4.55 1.48 18.26
CA ALA A 69 4.26 0.21 18.91
C ALA A 69 4.21 -0.94 17.90
N ALA A 70 3.66 -0.71 16.70
CA ALA A 70 3.61 -1.66 15.60
C ALA A 70 5.00 -2.13 15.18
N LYS A 71 5.90 -1.19 14.90
CA LYS A 71 7.30 -1.46 14.53
C LYS A 71 8.01 -2.34 15.54
N ARG A 72 7.94 -2.01 16.84
CA ARG A 72 8.57 -2.82 17.90
C ARG A 72 8.05 -4.25 17.93
N ARG A 73 6.74 -4.45 17.72
CA ARG A 73 6.13 -5.78 17.70
C ARG A 73 6.57 -6.58 16.47
N LEU A 74 6.65 -5.94 15.30
CA LEU A 74 7.09 -6.56 14.05
C LEU A 74 8.55 -7.04 14.16
N LEU A 75 9.44 -6.16 14.63
CA LEU A 75 10.86 -6.50 14.83
C LEU A 75 11.07 -7.65 15.82
N LYS A 76 10.22 -7.76 16.87
CA LYS A 76 10.27 -8.87 17.83
C LYS A 76 9.79 -10.22 17.24
N ARG A 77 9.19 -10.22 16.04
CA ARG A 77 8.59 -11.41 15.40
C ARG A 77 9.22 -11.71 14.04
N ASP A 78 10.51 -11.43 13.92
CA ASP A 78 11.31 -11.73 12.73
C ASP A 78 10.75 -11.11 11.44
N CYS A 79 10.06 -9.98 11.57
CA CYS A 79 9.68 -9.16 10.43
C CYS A 79 10.77 -8.13 10.15
N GLU A 80 10.98 -7.81 8.88
CA GLU A 80 11.93 -6.80 8.42
C GLU A 80 11.18 -5.52 8.05
N ILE A 81 11.71 -4.36 8.43
CA ILE A 81 11.19 -3.07 7.97
C ILE A 81 11.84 -2.75 6.62
N VAL A 82 11.03 -2.67 5.57
CA VAL A 82 11.49 -2.48 4.19
C VAL A 82 11.61 -0.99 3.86
N VAL A 83 10.62 -0.20 4.26
CA VAL A 83 10.58 1.26 4.09
C VAL A 83 9.88 1.86 5.29
N GLU A 84 10.38 2.97 5.81
CA GLU A 84 9.74 3.72 6.87
C GLU A 84 9.46 5.15 6.40
N ARG A 85 8.26 5.64 6.73
CA ARG A 85 7.78 6.99 6.46
C ARG A 85 7.25 7.59 7.76
N GLU A 86 6.84 8.85 7.71
CA GLU A 86 6.35 9.58 8.89
C GLU A 86 5.19 8.84 9.60
N ASN A 87 4.19 8.38 8.83
CA ASN A 87 2.94 7.81 9.37
C ASN A 87 2.69 6.38 8.90
N SER A 88 3.61 5.78 8.15
CA SER A 88 3.46 4.42 7.65
C SER A 88 4.80 3.72 7.47
N LEU A 89 4.78 2.40 7.37
CA LEU A 89 5.94 1.61 6.99
C LEU A 89 5.52 0.40 6.17
N TYR A 90 6.41 -0.04 5.28
CA TYR A 90 6.33 -1.37 4.69
C TYR A 90 7.15 -2.35 5.53
N PHE A 91 6.61 -3.54 5.75
CA PHE A 91 7.33 -4.62 6.43
C PHE A 91 7.19 -5.93 5.66
N ARG A 92 8.23 -6.77 5.76
CA ARG A 92 8.26 -8.12 5.22
C ARG A 92 8.03 -9.11 6.35
N ASN A 93 7.08 -10.02 6.19
CA ASN A 93 6.85 -11.09 7.15
C ASN A 93 7.93 -12.20 7.04
N PRO A 94 7.97 -13.17 7.97
CA PRO A 94 8.96 -14.25 7.93
C PRO A 94 8.91 -15.14 6.67
N SER A 95 7.78 -15.14 5.95
CA SER A 95 7.61 -15.88 4.70
C SER A 95 7.96 -15.05 3.45
N GLY A 96 8.46 -13.82 3.62
CA GLY A 96 8.90 -12.96 2.52
C GLY A 96 7.83 -12.05 1.91
N VAL A 97 6.59 -12.08 2.40
CA VAL A 97 5.48 -11.25 1.87
C VAL A 97 5.54 -9.84 2.46
N VAL A 98 5.39 -8.83 1.61
CA VAL A 98 5.41 -7.41 1.98
C VAL A 98 4.00 -6.88 2.24
N PHE A 99 3.85 -6.14 3.33
CA PHE A 99 2.62 -5.47 3.74
C PHE A 99 2.90 -4.01 4.08
N ASP A 100 1.88 -3.16 3.98
CA ASP A 100 1.87 -1.80 4.51
C ASP A 100 1.22 -1.77 5.89
N VAL A 101 1.67 -0.85 6.73
CA VAL A 101 0.94 -0.47 7.94
C VAL A 101 0.97 1.03 8.10
N ILE A 102 -0.19 1.62 8.37
CA ILE A 102 -0.40 3.06 8.53
C ILE A 102 -1.00 3.36 9.90
N GLU A 103 -0.49 4.42 10.52
CA GLU A 103 -1.13 5.12 11.63
C GLU A 103 -1.89 6.33 11.03
N PRO A 104 -3.24 6.30 11.01
CA PRO A 104 -4.03 7.41 10.50
C PRO A 104 -3.79 8.66 11.35
N LYS A 105 -3.82 9.82 10.71
CA LYS A 105 -3.79 11.11 11.41
C LYS A 105 -5.08 11.36 12.19
#